data_AF-A0A2D4XH74-F1
#
_entry.id   AF-A0A2D4XH74-F1
#
_cell.length_a   1.000
_cell.length_b   1.000
_cell.length_c   1.000
_cell.angle_alpha   90.00
_cell.angle_beta   90.00
_cell.angle_gamma   90.00
#
_symmetry.space_group_name_H-M   'P 1'
#
loop_
_entity.id
_entity.type
_entity.pdbx_description
1 polymer ?
#
loop_
_entity_poly.entity_id
_entity_poly.type
_entity_poly.pdbx_seq_one_letter_code
_entity_poly.pdbx_strand_id
1 'polypeptide(L)'
;MKTTPIDRPLIENMVKKSSVSSLSETAEIKDIVFYKNRPYVILGFCSSGEKGIHWVDAYGVEPLEFYEGPLVPKEPWQHAQLVLEGKRERGYPGQIAKFIGTKYVITEEHLKFTPQESGVQLEMFQL
;
A
#
# COMPACT_ATOMS: atom_id res chain seq x y z
N MET A 1 -1.98 -5.26 11.56
CA MET A 1 -1.35 -4.19 10.77
C MET A 1 -0.11 -3.67 11.50
N LYS A 2 1.06 -3.74 10.86
CA LYS A 2 2.34 -3.34 11.47
C LYS A 2 2.64 -1.88 11.12
N THR A 3 2.87 -1.05 12.13
CA THR A 3 3.33 0.34 11.92
C THR A 3 4.85 0.36 11.76
N THR A 4 5.31 1.17 10.81
CA THR A 4 6.73 1.26 10.45
C THR A 4 7.11 2.73 10.33
N PRO A 5 7.90 3.27 11.27
CA PRO A 5 8.43 4.62 11.18
C PRO A 5 9.35 4.76 9.96
N ILE A 6 9.18 5.83 9.20
CA ILE A 6 10.00 6.18 8.02
C ILE A 6 10.22 7.69 7.99
N ASP A 7 11.41 8.10 7.56
CA ASP A 7 11.77 9.50 7.38
C ASP A 7 10.72 10.28 6.59
N ARG A 8 10.37 11.47 7.09
CA ARG A 8 9.32 12.33 6.52
C ARG A 8 9.48 12.58 5.01
N PRO A 9 10.67 12.91 4.46
CA PRO A 9 10.83 13.10 3.01
C PRO A 9 10.51 11.85 2.19
N LEU A 10 10.82 10.66 2.71
CA LEU A 10 10.53 9.40 2.04
C LEU A 10 9.03 9.10 2.04
N ILE A 11 8.34 9.38 3.14
CA ILE A 11 6.88 9.27 3.22
C ILE A 11 6.17 10.25 2.27
N GLU A 12 6.63 11.48 2.20
CA GLU A 12 6.07 12.48 1.28
C GLU A 12 6.25 12.06 -0.19
N ASN A 13 7.36 11.39 -0.51
CA ASN A 13 7.57 10.79 -1.81
C ASN A 13 6.62 9.60 -2.07
N MET A 14 6.40 8.72 -1.08
CA MET A 14 5.47 7.58 -1.18
C MET A 14 4.03 8.03 -1.48
N VAL A 15 3.57 9.14 -0.89
CA VAL A 15 2.22 9.68 -1.14
C VAL A 15 2.00 10.00 -2.62
N LYS A 16 3.02 10.53 -3.31
CA LYS A 16 2.95 10.83 -4.75
C LYS A 16 2.77 9.57 -5.61
N LYS A 17 3.20 8.42 -5.09
CA LYS A 17 3.09 7.09 -5.71
C LYS A 17 1.76 6.38 -5.39
N SER A 18 0.87 7.01 -4.62
CA SER A 18 -0.43 6.42 -4.27
C SER A 18 -1.26 6.12 -5.52
N SER A 19 -1.69 4.86 -5.61
CA SER A 19 -2.50 4.30 -6.70
C SER A 19 -3.93 4.02 -6.28
N VAL A 20 -4.41 4.60 -5.17
CA VAL A 20 -5.76 4.38 -4.63
C VAL A 20 -6.87 4.62 -5.67
N SER A 21 -6.68 5.62 -6.53
CA SER A 21 -7.61 5.99 -7.61
C SER A 21 -7.45 5.14 -8.88
N SER A 22 -6.38 4.36 -8.97
CA SER A 22 -5.93 3.64 -10.18
C SER A 22 -5.88 2.12 -9.96
N LEU A 23 -6.44 1.65 -8.85
CA LEU A 23 -6.60 0.23 -8.50
C LEU A 23 -7.71 -0.44 -9.34
N SER A 24 -7.61 -0.35 -10.67
CA SER A 24 -8.42 -1.15 -11.59
C SER A 24 -7.53 -2.12 -12.35
N GLU A 25 -8.09 -3.25 -12.77
CA GLU A 25 -7.35 -4.21 -13.60
C GLU A 25 -7.01 -3.65 -14.98
N THR A 26 -7.72 -2.59 -15.36
CA THR A 26 -7.58 -1.85 -16.60
C THR A 26 -6.54 -0.75 -16.54
N ALA A 27 -6.20 -0.24 -15.35
CA ALA A 27 -5.23 0.84 -15.14
C ALA A 27 -3.90 0.29 -14.60
N GLU A 28 -2.82 1.00 -14.91
CA GLU A 28 -1.53 0.74 -14.28
C GLU A 28 -1.47 1.41 -12.90
N ILE A 29 -0.93 0.69 -11.91
CA ILE A 29 -0.50 1.30 -10.66
C ILE A 29 0.70 2.19 -10.96
N LYS A 30 0.84 3.29 -10.22
CA LYS A 30 1.82 4.33 -10.51
C LYS A 30 3.25 3.86 -10.31
N ASP A 31 3.49 3.07 -9.26
CA ASP A 31 4.82 2.65 -8.89
C ASP A 31 4.79 1.46 -7.92
N ILE A 32 5.93 0.77 -7.82
CA ILE A 32 6.23 -0.24 -6.80
C ILE A 32 7.33 0.31 -5.90
N VAL A 33 7.06 0.35 -4.60
CA VAL A 33 8.06 0.75 -3.60
C VAL A 33 8.68 -0.49 -2.97
N PHE A 34 9.98 -0.45 -2.71
CA PHE A 34 10.67 -1.53 -2.04
C PHE A 34 10.97 -1.16 -0.60
N TYR A 35 10.60 -2.04 0.33
CA TYR A 35 10.98 -1.93 1.74
C TYR A 35 11.56 -3.27 2.20
N LYS A 36 12.80 -3.26 2.71
CA LYS A 36 13.55 -4.48 3.09
C LYS A 36 13.55 -5.56 1.99
N ASN A 37 13.81 -5.15 0.75
CA ASN A 37 13.82 -6.00 -0.45
C ASN A 37 12.46 -6.68 -0.76
N ARG A 38 11.36 -6.21 -0.17
CA ARG A 38 10.01 -6.64 -0.53
C ARG A 38 9.28 -5.54 -1.30
N PRO A 39 8.58 -5.88 -2.39
CA PRO A 39 7.83 -4.92 -3.17
C PRO A 39 6.44 -4.66 -2.54
N TYR A 40 6.03 -3.40 -2.55
CA TYR A 40 4.73 -2.94 -2.08
C TYR A 40 4.14 -1.93 -3.05
N VAL A 41 2.82 -1.83 -3.05
CA VAL A 41 2.07 -0.78 -3.73
C VAL A 41 1.42 0.13 -2.69
N ILE A 42 1.45 1.45 -2.93
CA ILE A 42 0.83 2.44 -2.05
C ILE A 42 -0.64 2.61 -2.43
N LEU A 43 -1.57 2.23 -1.54
CA LEU A 43 -3.01 2.20 -1.82
C LEU A 43 -3.83 3.18 -0.99
N GLY A 44 -3.17 4.04 -0.20
CA GLY A 44 -3.86 5.04 0.59
C GLY A 44 -2.89 5.83 1.45
N PHE A 45 -3.35 6.97 1.94
CA PHE A 45 -2.64 7.76 2.92
C PHE A 45 -3.64 8.65 3.67
N CYS A 46 -3.23 9.12 4.84
CA CYS A 46 -3.95 10.15 5.58
C CYS A 46 -3.04 11.35 5.80
N SER A 47 -3.58 12.53 5.56
CA SER A 47 -2.89 13.80 5.76
C SER A 47 -3.81 14.80 6.43
N SER A 48 -3.25 15.71 7.21
CA SER A 48 -3.92 16.95 7.61
C SER A 48 -3.15 18.15 7.07
N GLY A 49 -3.85 19.24 6.74
CA GLY A 49 -3.22 20.45 6.20
C GLY A 49 -2.18 21.06 7.15
N GLU A 50 -2.40 20.95 8.47
CA GLU A 50 -1.53 21.52 9.49
C GLU A 50 -0.33 20.63 9.86
N LYS A 51 -0.51 19.30 9.92
CA LYS A 51 0.52 18.35 10.43
C LYS A 51 1.20 17.53 9.33
N GLY A 52 0.77 17.73 8.08
CA GLY A 52 1.25 16.98 6.92
C GLY A 52 0.72 15.54 6.90
N ILE A 53 1.51 14.64 6.33
CA ILE A 53 1.14 13.22 6.18
C ILE A 53 1.23 12.51 7.54
N HIS A 54 0.15 11.87 7.97
CA HIS A 54 0.09 11.05 9.20
C HIS A 54 0.52 9.62 8.96
N TRP A 55 0.10 9.05 7.84
CA TRP A 55 0.46 7.70 7.47
C TRP A 55 0.25 7.41 5.99
N VAL A 56 0.89 6.36 5.51
CA VAL A 56 0.74 5.79 4.17
C VAL A 56 0.47 4.28 4.31
N ASP A 57 -0.55 3.78 3.60
CA ASP A 57 -0.89 2.35 3.54
C ASP A 57 -0.18 1.70 2.35
N ALA A 58 0.61 0.67 2.64
CA ALA A 58 1.37 -0.10 1.66
C ALA A 58 0.98 -1.58 1.74
N TYR A 59 0.61 -2.15 0.60
CA TYR A 59 0.24 -3.57 0.48
C TYR A 59 1.32 -4.30 -0.30
N GLY A 60 1.73 -5.47 0.19
CA GLY A 60 2.71 -6.31 -0.48
C GLY A 60 2.17 -6.77 -1.82
N VAL A 61 3.06 -6.88 -2.80
CA VAL A 61 2.70 -7.37 -4.14
C VAL A 61 3.59 -8.52 -4.54
N GLU A 62 3.07 -9.41 -5.37
CA GLU A 62 3.83 -10.53 -5.92
C GLU A 62 3.56 -10.66 -7.41
N PRO A 63 4.56 -10.96 -8.26
CA PRO A 63 4.30 -11.24 -9.67
C PRO A 63 3.27 -12.37 -9.80
N LEU A 64 2.30 -12.20 -10.71
CA LEU A 64 1.19 -13.14 -10.88
C LEU A 64 1.65 -14.59 -11.14
N GLU A 65 2.82 -14.77 -11.77
CA GLU A 65 3.40 -16.07 -12.07
C GLU A 65 3.89 -16.85 -10.84
N PHE A 66 4.13 -16.17 -9.71
CA PHE A 66 4.58 -16.79 -8.46
C PHE A 66 3.47 -16.93 -7.41
N TYR A 67 2.35 -16.22 -7.60
CA TYR A 67 1.28 -16.19 -6.61
C TYR A 67 0.43 -17.47 -6.63
N GLU A 68 0.44 -18.19 -5.50
CA GLU A 68 -0.28 -19.46 -5.32
C GLU A 68 -1.66 -19.32 -4.65
N GLY A 69 -2.03 -18.10 -4.23
CA GLY A 69 -3.29 -17.84 -3.50
C GLY A 69 -4.52 -17.68 -4.40
N PRO A 70 -5.71 -17.51 -3.79
CA PRO A 70 -6.92 -17.21 -4.55
C PRO A 70 -6.84 -15.82 -5.19
N LEU A 71 -7.21 -15.74 -6.47
CA LEU A 71 -7.38 -14.48 -7.18
C LEU A 71 -8.80 -13.97 -7.00
N VAL A 72 -8.93 -12.66 -6.84
CA VAL A 72 -10.22 -11.98 -6.78
C VAL A 72 -10.24 -10.82 -7.77
N PRO A 73 -10.14 -11.11 -9.09
CA PRO A 73 -9.99 -10.09 -10.10
C PRO A 73 -11.28 -9.29 -10.25
N LYS A 74 -11.22 -7.96 -10.05
CA LYS A 74 -12.41 -7.08 -10.13
C LYS A 74 -12.08 -5.65 -10.53
N GLU A 75 -13.00 -5.05 -11.25
CA GLU A 75 -13.03 -3.61 -11.47
C GLU A 75 -13.42 -2.85 -10.17
N PRO A 76 -12.89 -1.64 -9.93
CA PRO A 76 -13.10 -0.91 -8.67
C PRO A 76 -14.56 -0.64 -8.33
N TRP A 77 -15.39 -0.39 -9.35
CA TRP A 77 -16.81 -0.11 -9.17
C TRP A 77 -17.57 -1.34 -8.64
N GLN A 78 -17.20 -2.54 -9.07
CA GLN A 78 -17.76 -3.80 -8.57
C GLN A 78 -17.28 -4.07 -7.14
N HIS A 79 -16.04 -3.70 -6.81
CA HIS A 79 -15.51 -3.81 -5.45
C HIS A 79 -16.34 -2.98 -4.46
N ALA A 80 -16.51 -1.68 -4.73
CA ALA A 80 -17.24 -0.78 -3.85
C ALA A 80 -18.69 -1.24 -3.62
N GLN A 81 -19.39 -1.66 -4.69
CA GLN A 81 -20.76 -2.14 -4.59
C GLN A 81 -20.88 -3.42 -3.75
N LEU A 82 -20.04 -4.43 -3.99
CA LEU A 82 -20.11 -5.70 -3.26
C LEU A 82 -19.79 -5.56 -1.77
N VAL A 83 -18.89 -4.63 -1.43
CA VAL A 83 -18.62 -4.25 -0.04
C VAL A 83 -19.84 -3.60 0.60
N LEU A 84 -20.48 -2.64 -0.09
CA LEU A 84 -21.68 -1.95 0.42
C LEU A 84 -22.86 -2.91 0.62
N GLU A 85 -23.00 -3.90 -0.27
CA GLU A 85 -24.04 -4.93 -0.20
C GLU A 85 -23.72 -6.03 0.84
N GLY A 86 -22.59 -5.97 1.54
CA GLY A 86 -22.16 -6.99 2.51
C GLY A 86 -21.82 -8.35 1.88
N LYS A 87 -21.72 -8.41 0.54
CA LYS A 87 -21.38 -9.62 -0.22
C LYS A 87 -19.87 -9.88 -0.27
N ARG A 88 -19.07 -8.99 0.30
CA ARG A 88 -17.61 -9.10 0.37
C ARG A 88 -17.05 -8.33 1.56
N GLU A 89 -15.94 -8.83 2.10
CA GLU A 89 -15.08 -8.09 3.00
C GLU A 89 -14.33 -6.94 2.31
N ARG A 90 -14.01 -5.89 3.07
CA ARG A 90 -13.17 -4.79 2.61
C ARG A 90 -11.73 -5.27 2.47
N GLY A 91 -11.10 -4.99 1.34
CA GLY A 91 -9.68 -5.26 1.14
C GLY A 91 -9.27 -5.47 -0.30
N TYR A 92 -7.98 -5.29 -0.54
CA TYR A 92 -7.30 -5.48 -1.82
C TYR A 92 -6.64 -6.86 -2.04
N PRO A 93 -6.44 -7.74 -1.03
CA PRO A 93 -5.79 -9.04 -1.28
C PRO A 93 -6.46 -9.87 -2.38
N GLY A 94 -5.64 -10.52 -3.20
CA GLY A 94 -6.04 -11.31 -4.37
C GLY A 94 -6.38 -10.49 -5.62
N GLN A 95 -6.40 -9.15 -5.54
CA GLN A 95 -6.68 -8.29 -6.69
C GLN A 95 -5.46 -8.18 -7.62
N ILE A 96 -5.71 -8.17 -8.93
CA ILE A 96 -4.66 -7.99 -9.94
C ILE A 96 -4.37 -6.48 -10.13
N ALA A 97 -3.10 -6.13 -10.10
CA ALA A 97 -2.56 -4.82 -10.46
C ALA A 97 -1.59 -4.95 -11.64
N LYS A 98 -1.45 -3.89 -12.45
CA LYS A 98 -0.51 -3.84 -13.57
C LYS A 98 0.54 -2.76 -13.36
N PHE A 99 1.80 -3.07 -13.60
CA PHE A 99 2.89 -2.10 -13.57
C PHE A 99 3.87 -2.38 -14.70
N ILE A 100 4.06 -1.41 -15.60
CA ILE A 100 4.97 -1.50 -16.76
C ILE A 100 4.72 -2.82 -17.53
N GLY A 101 3.47 -3.07 -17.90
CA GLY A 101 3.06 -4.30 -18.61
C GLY A 101 3.11 -5.60 -17.82
N THR A 102 3.64 -5.61 -16.58
CA THR A 102 3.72 -6.81 -15.73
C THR A 102 2.53 -6.88 -14.79
N LYS A 103 1.96 -8.08 -14.61
CA LYS A 103 0.84 -8.31 -13.68
C LYS A 103 1.37 -8.72 -12.31
N TYR A 104 0.84 -8.07 -11.29
CA TYR A 104 1.08 -8.37 -9.88
C TYR A 104 -0.23 -8.71 -9.19
N VAL A 105 -0.14 -9.46 -8.10
CA VAL A 105 -1.25 -9.72 -7.18
C VAL A 105 -0.97 -8.99 -5.88
N ILE A 106 -1.98 -8.28 -5.38
CA ILE A 106 -1.91 -7.64 -4.06
C ILE A 106 -2.10 -8.73 -3.00
N THR A 107 -1.18 -8.79 -2.05
CA THR A 107 -1.15 -9.81 -0.99
C THR A 107 -1.80 -9.29 0.30
N GLU A 108 -1.97 -10.18 1.29
CA GLU A 108 -2.43 -9.81 2.64
C GLU A 108 -1.39 -9.04 3.46
N GLU A 109 -0.14 -8.98 3.00
CA GLU A 109 0.91 -8.26 3.69
C GLU A 109 0.59 -6.74 3.69
N HIS A 110 0.29 -6.17 4.86
CA HIS A 110 -0.10 -4.77 4.99
C HIS A 110 0.77 -4.03 6.02
N LEU A 111 1.46 -3.01 5.53
CA LEU A 111 2.27 -2.09 6.32
C LEU A 111 1.62 -0.70 6.36
N LYS A 112 1.74 -0.08 7.53
CA LYS A 112 1.42 1.33 7.71
C LYS A 112 2.70 2.10 7.96
N PHE A 113 3.13 2.91 7.00
CA PHE A 113 4.27 3.80 7.18
C PHE A 113 3.83 5.08 7.90
N THR A 114 4.56 5.49 8.93
CA THR A 114 4.28 6.72 9.71
C THR A 114 5.51 7.63 9.72
N PRO A 115 5.35 8.96 9.65
CA PRO A 115 6.48 9.87 9.63
C PRO A 115 7.28 9.73 10.92
N GLN A 116 8.58 9.53 10.77
CA GLN A 116 9.55 9.70 11.84
C GLN A 116 10.11 11.11 11.72
N GLU A 117 10.10 11.84 12.84
CA GLU A 117 10.75 13.14 12.92
C GLU A 117 12.26 12.92 12.94
N SER A 118 12.95 13.48 11.95
CA SER A 118 14.42 13.49 11.90
C SER A 118 14.95 14.17 13.15
N GLY A 119 15.67 13.44 14.01
CA GLY A 119 16.28 14.00 15.23
C GLY A 119 15.80 13.40 16.56
N VAL A 120 14.83 12.49 16.56
CA VAL A 120 14.54 11.68 17.77
C VAL A 120 15.56 10.55 17.86
N GLN A 121 16.76 10.87 18.35
CA GLN A 121 17.74 9.88 18.77
C GLN A 121 17.24 9.25 20.08
N LEU A 122 16.85 7.98 20.05
CA LEU A 122 16.62 7.22 21.26
C LEU A 122 17.97 7.04 21.96
N GLU A 123 18.18 7.75 23.06
CA GLU A 123 19.31 7.50 23.96
C GLU A 123 19.08 6.13 24.65
N MET A 124 20.05 5.21 24.51
CA MET A 124 20.08 4.01 25.34
C MET A 124 20.77 4.34 26.66
N PHE A 125 20.07 4.10 27.77
CA PHE A 125 20.72 4.03 29.07
C PHE A 125 21.33 2.64 29.24
N GLN A 126 22.65 2.57 29.38
CA GLN A 126 23.31 1.42 29.98
C GLN A 126 23.20 1.55 31.51
N LEU A 127 22.73 0.50 32.17
CA LEU A 127 23.07 0.21 33.56
C LEU A 127 23.99 -1.01 33.57
#